data_AF-A0A6P0T4J4-F1
#
_entry.id   AF-A0A6P0T4J4-F1
#
_cell.length_a   1.000
_cell.length_b   1.000
_cell.length_c   1.000
_cell.angle_alpha   90.00
_cell.angle_beta   90.00
_cell.angle_gamma   90.00
#
_symmetry.space_group_name_H-M   'P 1'
#
loop_
_entity.id
_entity.type
_entity.pdbx_description
1 polymer ?
#
loop_
_entity_poly.entity_id
_entity_poly.type
_entity_poly.pdbx_seq_one_letter_code
_entity_poly.pdbx_strand_id
1 'polypeptide(L)'
;MPQLPELPSIVDGLPHISGWEAEVDAVTHLSRPVALPYTNLKLRQVSAAFAIGLHMHQPTIPAGPDGALINNLQYMFEHPYEQDNHNAGSFAYCYSRMANFIRDLVDQGCNPRIMLDYSGNLLWGLEQMGRHDILDNLRRMTCDAAYYPHVEWLGTMWGHVVVPSTPIRDVRLHVQAWQHHFASLFGWEALARVKGFSLPEMHLPNHPDQLYQLITVLKDCGYRWLLVQSDSIETLTGEAIAYPHIPHRLIARNAHGATASITVLIKTQASDGKLVGHMQPYAAAKHEAKWLITDPVCQHSPCLIAGKEIPPLITQISDGENGGVMMNEFPGAFRNAWYEIREQGLSSGVMGLNGSEYLELLEAEGIEPTDYLPCQAKGQHLIWQQLDPDTVTPEQMKGAIATLQAEHPDFHLQGHSWTDYINWEHGYENVLKAMQTLSHRFHAKINQARSKHQSIPLTQQYRYRNALLHHLLLQTSCFRYWGQGTWTDYAQELYRRGEAILRYDFRD
;
A
#
# COMPACT_ATOMS: atom_id res chain seq x y z
N MET A 1 -11.19 19.42 -12.99
CA MET A 1 -9.83 18.91 -13.22
C MET A 1 -9.31 19.53 -14.51
N PRO A 2 -7.98 19.72 -14.68
CA PRO A 2 -7.42 20.13 -15.95
C PRO A 2 -7.80 19.14 -17.06
N GLN A 3 -7.94 19.63 -18.30
CA GLN A 3 -8.18 18.77 -19.47
C GLN A 3 -6.87 18.07 -19.81
N LEU A 4 -6.70 16.87 -19.26
CA LEU A 4 -5.52 16.03 -19.48
C LEU A 4 -5.80 14.99 -20.57
N PRO A 5 -4.78 14.61 -21.36
CA PRO A 5 -4.96 13.60 -22.41
C PRO A 5 -5.24 12.22 -21.80
N GLU A 6 -5.93 11.38 -22.55
CA GLU A 6 -6.01 9.95 -22.24
C GLU A 6 -4.62 9.34 -22.44
N LEU A 7 -4.15 8.59 -21.45
CA LEU A 7 -2.85 7.94 -21.50
C LEU A 7 -2.99 6.54 -22.09
N PRO A 8 -2.18 6.14 -23.08
CA PRO A 8 -2.09 4.74 -23.47
C PRO A 8 -1.52 3.92 -22.32
N SER A 9 -2.07 2.74 -22.06
CA SER A 9 -1.59 1.89 -20.96
C SER A 9 -0.24 1.24 -21.24
N ILE A 10 0.04 0.97 -22.53
CA ILE A 10 1.33 0.49 -23.04
C ILE A 10 1.93 1.52 -24.00
N VAL A 11 3.21 1.83 -23.81
CA VAL A 11 3.99 2.72 -24.68
C VAL A 11 5.23 1.98 -25.13
N ASP A 12 5.47 1.86 -26.45
CA ASP A 12 6.61 1.13 -27.01
C ASP A 12 6.79 -0.30 -26.43
N GLY A 13 5.68 -0.99 -26.16
CA GLY A 13 5.68 -2.34 -25.59
C GLY A 13 5.99 -2.42 -24.08
N LEU A 14 6.08 -1.29 -23.38
CA LEU A 14 6.35 -1.19 -21.94
C LEU A 14 5.17 -0.56 -21.19
N PRO A 15 4.96 -0.86 -19.89
CA PRO A 15 3.91 -0.22 -19.10
C PRO A 15 4.16 1.28 -18.97
N HIS A 16 3.08 2.07 -18.88
CA HIS A 16 3.17 3.52 -18.76
C HIS A 16 3.53 3.95 -17.34
N ILE A 17 4.82 3.88 -16.99
CA ILE A 17 5.34 4.07 -15.62
C ILE A 17 6.08 5.40 -15.37
N SER A 18 6.15 6.30 -16.36
CA SER A 18 6.82 7.61 -16.24
C SER A 18 6.46 8.54 -17.40
N GLY A 19 6.89 9.81 -17.31
CA GLY A 19 6.77 10.78 -18.39
C GLY A 19 5.70 11.86 -18.19
N TRP A 20 4.91 11.76 -17.11
CA TRP A 20 3.82 12.66 -16.74
C TRP A 20 3.92 13.08 -15.28
N GLU A 21 5.15 13.25 -14.79
CA GLU A 21 5.40 13.49 -13.36
C GLU A 21 4.67 14.75 -12.87
N ALA A 22 4.59 15.81 -13.69
CA ALA A 22 3.93 17.06 -13.34
C ALA A 22 2.40 16.93 -13.32
N GLU A 23 1.82 16.18 -14.25
CA GLU A 23 0.38 15.94 -14.32
C GLU A 23 -0.10 15.01 -13.21
N VAL A 24 0.67 13.95 -12.91
CA VAL A 24 0.45 13.10 -11.74
C VAL A 24 0.46 13.95 -10.47
N ASP A 25 1.50 14.77 -10.29
CA ASP A 25 1.63 15.67 -9.14
C ASP A 25 0.44 16.63 -9.00
N ALA A 26 0.05 17.28 -10.10
CA ALA A 26 -1.09 18.20 -10.10
C ALA A 26 -2.42 17.52 -9.76
N VAL A 27 -2.63 16.28 -10.21
CA VAL A 27 -3.87 15.52 -9.99
C VAL A 27 -3.94 14.98 -8.56
N THR A 28 -2.84 14.44 -8.03
CA THR A 28 -2.81 13.84 -6.70
C THR A 28 -2.89 14.89 -5.59
N HIS A 29 -2.43 16.12 -5.85
CA HIS A 29 -2.52 17.24 -4.90
C HIS A 29 -3.84 18.03 -4.96
N LEU A 30 -4.84 17.59 -5.74
CA LEU A 30 -6.16 18.23 -5.71
C LEU A 30 -6.75 18.22 -4.29
N SER A 31 -6.84 19.40 -3.69
CA SER A 31 -7.39 19.61 -2.35
C SER A 31 -8.92 19.68 -2.41
N ARG A 32 -9.54 18.52 -2.57
CA ARG A 32 -10.99 18.32 -2.43
C ARG A 32 -11.30 17.01 -1.71
N PRO A 33 -12.45 16.91 -1.04
CA PRO A 33 -12.99 15.64 -0.59
C PRO A 33 -13.21 14.68 -1.77
N VAL A 34 -12.85 13.42 -1.60
CA VAL A 34 -12.97 12.35 -2.61
C VAL A 34 -14.09 11.37 -2.28
N ALA A 35 -14.55 11.32 -1.02
CA ALA A 35 -15.60 10.45 -0.55
C ALA A 35 -16.85 11.22 -0.11
N LEU A 36 -16.73 12.35 0.59
CA LEU A 36 -17.89 13.14 1.06
C LEU A 36 -18.93 13.50 -0.01
N PRO A 37 -18.56 13.85 -1.25
CA PRO A 37 -19.56 14.19 -2.27
C PRO A 37 -20.44 13.01 -2.68
N TYR A 38 -20.01 11.77 -2.37
CA TYR A 38 -20.64 10.54 -2.83
C TYR A 38 -21.16 9.66 -1.69
N THR A 39 -20.64 9.81 -0.46
CA THR A 39 -21.11 9.04 0.68
C THR A 39 -22.58 9.34 0.99
N ASN A 40 -23.33 8.28 1.30
CA ASN A 40 -24.70 8.37 1.77
C ASN A 40 -24.82 8.21 3.29
N LEU A 41 -23.68 8.17 4.00
CA LEU A 41 -23.63 8.03 5.45
C LEU A 41 -23.40 9.37 6.14
N LYS A 42 -23.83 9.44 7.41
CA LYS A 42 -23.54 10.54 8.32
C LYS A 42 -22.91 9.97 9.57
N LEU A 43 -21.83 10.59 10.05
CA LEU A 43 -21.07 10.09 11.20
C LEU A 43 -21.97 9.81 12.42
N ARG A 44 -22.93 10.71 12.69
CA ARG A 44 -23.89 10.62 13.81
C ARG A 44 -24.84 9.42 13.77
N GLN A 45 -24.94 8.73 12.63
CA GLN A 45 -25.78 7.53 12.47
C GLN A 45 -24.98 6.24 12.71
N VAL A 46 -23.67 6.36 12.91
CA VAL A 46 -22.75 5.23 13.03
C VAL A 46 -22.33 5.14 14.50
N SER A 47 -22.66 4.02 15.14
CA SER A 47 -22.21 3.70 16.51
C SER A 47 -20.88 2.97 16.49
N ALA A 48 -20.61 2.21 15.43
CA ALA A 48 -19.36 1.51 15.19
C ALA A 48 -19.15 1.29 13.70
N ALA A 49 -17.90 1.19 13.27
CA ALA A 49 -17.58 0.95 11.88
C ALA A 49 -16.57 -0.16 11.69
N PHE A 50 -16.56 -0.73 10.48
CA PHE A 50 -15.50 -1.63 10.04
C PHE A 50 -15.02 -1.23 8.65
N ALA A 51 -13.74 -1.50 8.37
CA ALA A 51 -13.11 -1.33 7.08
C ALA A 51 -12.38 -2.62 6.70
N ILE A 52 -12.54 -3.03 5.44
CA ILE A 52 -11.84 -4.20 4.90
C ILE A 52 -11.08 -3.82 3.63
N GLY A 53 -9.83 -4.25 3.57
CA GLY A 53 -8.97 -4.15 2.39
C GLY A 53 -8.60 -5.51 1.84
N LEU A 54 -8.43 -5.60 0.52
CA LEU A 54 -7.81 -6.76 -0.13
C LEU A 54 -6.56 -6.32 -0.88
N HIS A 55 -5.46 -6.99 -0.56
CA HIS A 55 -4.18 -6.87 -1.23
C HIS A 55 -4.07 -7.93 -2.34
N MET A 56 -3.68 -7.56 -3.55
CA MET A 56 -3.62 -8.44 -4.71
C MET A 56 -2.27 -8.31 -5.41
N HIS A 57 -1.55 -9.42 -5.57
CA HIS A 57 -0.20 -9.38 -6.08
C HIS A 57 0.25 -10.65 -6.83
N GLN A 58 0.89 -10.45 -7.98
CA GLN A 58 1.73 -11.45 -8.64
C GLN A 58 2.99 -10.78 -9.21
N PRO A 59 4.18 -11.38 -9.05
CA PRO A 59 5.41 -10.83 -9.58
C PRO A 59 5.54 -11.06 -11.09
N THR A 60 6.35 -10.22 -11.76
CA THR A 60 6.85 -10.52 -13.10
C THR A 60 8.19 -11.26 -12.99
N ILE A 61 8.35 -12.31 -13.79
CA ILE A 61 9.53 -13.18 -13.83
C ILE A 61 10.08 -13.31 -15.26
N PRO A 62 11.40 -13.45 -15.46
CA PRO A 62 12.03 -13.66 -16.77
C PRO A 62 11.94 -15.14 -17.22
N ALA A 63 10.75 -15.73 -17.15
CA ALA A 63 10.53 -17.18 -17.36
C ALA A 63 9.69 -17.49 -18.62
N GLY A 64 9.36 -16.47 -19.44
CA GLY A 64 8.64 -16.70 -20.68
C GLY A 64 9.53 -17.28 -21.79
N PRO A 65 8.98 -17.52 -22.99
CA PRO A 65 9.75 -17.94 -24.16
C PRO A 65 10.99 -17.06 -24.37
N ASP A 66 12.14 -17.69 -24.60
CA ASP A 66 13.45 -17.02 -24.73
C ASP A 66 13.83 -16.11 -23.54
N GLY A 67 13.28 -16.38 -22.36
CA GLY A 67 13.48 -15.59 -21.15
C GLY A 67 12.69 -14.27 -21.13
N ALA A 68 11.61 -14.15 -21.90
CA ALA A 68 10.74 -12.98 -21.89
C ALA A 68 10.19 -12.68 -20.47
N LEU A 69 9.94 -11.40 -20.20
CA LEU A 69 9.30 -10.96 -18.96
C LEU A 69 7.81 -11.27 -19.03
N ILE A 70 7.34 -12.23 -18.22
CA ILE A 70 5.94 -12.60 -18.09
C ILE A 70 5.50 -12.49 -16.63
N ASN A 71 4.22 -12.25 -16.39
CA ASN A 71 3.70 -12.33 -15.04
C ASN A 71 3.68 -13.79 -14.56
N ASN A 72 3.96 -14.01 -13.28
CA ASN A 72 3.95 -15.35 -12.70
C ASN A 72 2.59 -16.04 -12.86
N LEU A 73 1.48 -15.29 -12.87
CA LEU A 73 0.15 -15.84 -13.16
C LEU A 73 0.10 -16.50 -14.55
N GLN A 74 0.75 -15.92 -15.55
CA GLN A 74 0.86 -16.52 -16.88
C GLN A 74 1.66 -17.84 -16.80
N TYR A 75 2.82 -17.80 -16.14
CA TYR A 75 3.63 -19.00 -15.95
C TYR A 75 2.82 -20.13 -15.28
N MET A 76 2.03 -19.81 -14.26
CA MET A 76 1.17 -20.78 -13.59
C MET A 76 0.13 -21.41 -14.53
N PHE A 77 -0.50 -20.62 -15.41
CA PHE A 77 -1.42 -21.15 -16.42
C PHE A 77 -0.73 -22.07 -17.44
N GLU A 78 0.50 -21.74 -17.83
CA GLU A 78 1.29 -22.52 -18.78
C GLU A 78 1.84 -23.81 -18.16
N HIS A 79 2.00 -23.85 -16.83
CA HIS A 79 2.61 -24.95 -16.07
C HIS A 79 1.70 -25.44 -14.91
N PRO A 80 0.46 -25.90 -15.18
CA PRO A 80 -0.54 -26.12 -14.14
C PRO A 80 -0.23 -27.29 -13.19
N TYR A 81 0.69 -28.19 -13.56
CA TYR A 81 1.06 -29.36 -12.77
C TYR A 81 2.26 -29.13 -11.85
N GLU A 82 2.85 -27.94 -11.86
CA GLU A 82 3.95 -27.56 -10.98
C GLU A 82 3.40 -26.96 -9.68
N GLN A 83 3.67 -27.61 -8.55
CA GLN A 83 3.35 -27.08 -7.22
C GLN A 83 1.88 -26.57 -7.13
N ASP A 84 1.69 -25.33 -6.69
CA ASP A 84 0.38 -24.69 -6.51
C ASP A 84 -0.14 -23.96 -7.76
N ASN A 85 0.49 -24.16 -8.92
CA ASN A 85 0.11 -23.49 -10.17
C ASN A 85 -1.32 -23.82 -10.63
N HIS A 86 -1.86 -24.98 -10.20
CA HIS A 86 -3.25 -25.35 -10.40
C HIS A 86 -4.25 -24.31 -9.85
N ASN A 87 -3.83 -23.41 -8.95
CA ASN A 87 -4.64 -22.32 -8.43
C ASN A 87 -4.74 -21.07 -9.32
N ALA A 88 -4.06 -21.03 -10.49
CA ALA A 88 -4.05 -19.85 -11.36
C ALA A 88 -5.45 -19.33 -11.71
N GLY A 89 -6.40 -20.23 -11.99
CA GLY A 89 -7.79 -19.89 -12.24
C GLY A 89 -8.48 -19.24 -11.03
N SER A 90 -8.23 -19.77 -9.83
CA SER A 90 -8.76 -19.23 -8.57
C SER A 90 -8.19 -17.85 -8.26
N PHE A 91 -6.89 -17.65 -8.49
CA PHE A 91 -6.24 -16.34 -8.31
C PHE A 91 -6.81 -15.31 -9.28
N ALA A 92 -6.93 -15.67 -10.55
CA ALA A 92 -7.55 -14.82 -11.57
C ALA A 92 -9.00 -14.44 -11.21
N TYR A 93 -9.78 -15.37 -10.66
CA TYR A 93 -11.12 -15.08 -10.15
C TYR A 93 -11.07 -14.11 -8.96
N CYS A 94 -10.12 -14.26 -8.03
CA CYS A 94 -9.95 -13.34 -6.89
C CYS A 94 -9.69 -11.90 -7.35
N TYR A 95 -8.91 -11.71 -8.42
CA TYR A 95 -8.61 -10.38 -8.99
C TYR A 95 -9.81 -9.71 -9.69
N SER A 96 -10.86 -10.46 -10.03
CA SER A 96 -12.03 -9.92 -10.75
C SER A 96 -13.30 -9.86 -9.87
N ARG A 97 -13.45 -10.79 -8.93
CA ARG A 97 -14.73 -11.09 -8.27
C ARG A 97 -15.35 -9.91 -7.53
N MET A 98 -14.56 -8.99 -6.98
CA MET A 98 -15.10 -7.85 -6.25
C MET A 98 -15.96 -6.95 -7.13
N ALA A 99 -15.61 -6.76 -8.40
CA ALA A 99 -16.44 -5.98 -9.33
C ALA A 99 -17.84 -6.58 -9.48
N ASN A 100 -17.94 -7.91 -9.52
CA ASN A 100 -19.23 -8.59 -9.56
C ASN A 100 -19.95 -8.50 -8.22
N PHE A 101 -19.25 -8.71 -7.11
CA PHE A 101 -19.87 -8.71 -5.78
C PHE A 101 -20.46 -7.35 -5.45
N ILE A 102 -19.71 -6.28 -5.69
CA ILE A 102 -20.16 -4.90 -5.44
C ILE A 102 -21.38 -4.60 -6.30
N ARG A 103 -21.33 -4.86 -7.61
CA ARG A 103 -22.48 -4.65 -8.49
C ARG A 103 -23.71 -5.42 -8.01
N ASP A 104 -23.59 -6.73 -7.80
CA ASP A 104 -24.71 -7.57 -7.41
C ASP A 104 -25.33 -7.11 -6.08
N LEU A 105 -24.51 -6.67 -5.12
CA LEU A 105 -24.97 -6.16 -3.83
C LEU A 105 -25.67 -4.80 -3.96
N VAL A 106 -25.10 -3.88 -4.75
CA VAL A 106 -25.69 -2.57 -5.03
C VAL A 106 -27.05 -2.72 -5.73
N ASP A 107 -27.14 -3.59 -6.74
CA ASP A 107 -28.39 -3.90 -7.44
C ASP A 107 -29.47 -4.47 -6.50
N GLN A 108 -29.05 -5.12 -5.41
CA GLN A 108 -29.92 -5.65 -4.36
C GLN A 108 -30.18 -4.64 -3.22
N GLY A 109 -29.79 -3.38 -3.38
CA GLY A 109 -30.00 -2.32 -2.39
C GLY A 109 -29.10 -2.41 -1.16
N CYS A 110 -28.03 -3.20 -1.19
CA CYS A 110 -26.99 -3.17 -0.16
C CYS A 110 -26.06 -1.96 -0.36
N ASN A 111 -25.27 -1.66 0.67
CA ASN A 111 -24.35 -0.52 0.66
C ASN A 111 -22.89 -0.95 0.97
N PRO A 112 -22.27 -1.80 0.10
CA PRO A 112 -21.00 -2.44 0.39
C PRO A 112 -19.81 -1.49 0.30
N ARG A 113 -18.78 -1.73 1.11
CA ARG A 113 -17.49 -1.01 1.10
C ARG A 113 -16.34 -2.02 0.98
N ILE A 114 -15.34 -1.67 0.19
CA ILE A 114 -14.10 -2.44 0.05
C ILE A 114 -12.95 -1.50 -0.34
N MET A 115 -11.80 -1.68 0.30
CA MET A 115 -10.54 -1.08 -0.12
C MET A 115 -9.75 -2.08 -0.97
N LEU A 116 -9.11 -1.62 -2.04
CA LEU A 116 -8.36 -2.47 -2.96
C LEU A 116 -6.92 -1.96 -3.15
N ASP A 117 -5.97 -2.86 -2.96
CA ASP A 117 -4.54 -2.64 -3.19
C ASP A 117 -4.08 -3.65 -4.25
N TYR A 118 -3.70 -3.16 -5.44
CA TYR A 118 -3.16 -3.98 -6.52
C TYR A 118 -1.77 -3.47 -6.89
N SER A 119 -0.79 -4.36 -6.88
CA SER A 119 0.55 -3.99 -7.31
C SER A 119 0.60 -3.65 -8.81
N GLY A 120 1.57 -2.81 -9.19
CA GLY A 120 1.82 -2.48 -10.60
C GLY A 120 2.19 -3.70 -11.45
N ASN A 121 2.99 -4.62 -10.88
CA ASN A 121 3.34 -5.90 -11.53
C ASN A 121 2.12 -6.72 -11.91
N LEU A 122 1.13 -6.84 -11.02
CA LEU A 122 -0.08 -7.60 -11.30
C LEU A 122 -0.88 -6.92 -12.42
N LEU A 123 -1.11 -5.61 -12.31
CA LEU A 123 -1.86 -4.86 -13.32
C LEU A 123 -1.22 -4.98 -14.70
N TRP A 124 0.11 -4.86 -14.78
CA TRP A 124 0.82 -5.00 -16.05
C TRP A 124 0.73 -6.43 -16.57
N GLY A 125 0.87 -7.43 -15.69
CA GLY A 125 0.70 -8.83 -16.04
C GLY A 125 -0.66 -9.14 -16.65
N LEU A 126 -1.74 -8.57 -16.10
CA LEU A 126 -3.09 -8.72 -16.65
C LEU A 126 -3.21 -8.12 -18.06
N GLU A 127 -2.54 -7.00 -18.33
CA GLU A 127 -2.47 -6.44 -19.69
C GLU A 127 -1.69 -7.33 -20.65
N GLN A 128 -0.51 -7.80 -20.24
CA GLN A 128 0.33 -8.69 -21.04
C GLN A 128 -0.41 -9.98 -21.44
N MET A 129 -1.20 -10.51 -20.50
CA MET A 129 -2.01 -11.71 -20.68
C MET A 129 -3.32 -11.46 -21.45
N GLY A 130 -3.67 -10.20 -21.76
CA GLY A 130 -4.93 -9.86 -22.41
C GLY A 130 -6.16 -10.17 -21.57
N ARG A 131 -6.07 -10.10 -20.23
CA ARG A 131 -7.15 -10.42 -19.28
C ARG A 131 -8.19 -9.31 -19.18
N HIS A 132 -8.82 -8.98 -20.31
CA HIS A 132 -9.91 -8.00 -20.41
C HIS A 132 -11.10 -8.37 -19.53
N ASP A 133 -11.34 -9.66 -19.30
CA ASP A 133 -12.35 -10.15 -18.35
C ASP A 133 -12.11 -9.67 -16.90
N ILE A 134 -10.88 -9.31 -16.56
CA ILE A 134 -10.52 -8.72 -15.26
C ILE A 134 -10.42 -7.21 -15.39
N LEU A 135 -9.64 -6.70 -16.35
CA LEU A 135 -9.36 -5.28 -16.49
C LEU A 135 -10.62 -4.45 -16.76
N ASP A 136 -11.56 -4.94 -17.57
CA ASP A 136 -12.79 -4.20 -17.86
C ASP A 136 -13.74 -4.17 -16.65
N ASN A 137 -13.73 -5.24 -15.85
CA ASN A 137 -14.46 -5.28 -14.57
C ASN A 137 -13.88 -4.29 -13.56
N LEU A 138 -12.54 -4.26 -13.42
CA LEU A 138 -11.85 -3.29 -12.57
C LEU A 138 -12.11 -1.86 -13.07
N ARG A 139 -12.03 -1.62 -14.38
CA ARG A 139 -12.31 -0.31 -14.97
C ARG A 139 -13.74 0.14 -14.70
N ARG A 140 -14.74 -0.74 -14.89
CA ARG A 140 -16.13 -0.41 -14.59
C ARG A 140 -16.32 -0.03 -13.13
N MET A 141 -15.85 -0.86 -12.20
CA MET A 141 -15.96 -0.63 -10.76
C MET A 141 -15.22 0.64 -10.31
N THR A 142 -14.15 1.02 -11.02
CA THR A 142 -13.33 2.19 -10.68
C THR A 142 -13.87 3.48 -11.26
N CYS A 143 -14.38 3.46 -12.49
CA CYS A 143 -14.67 4.66 -13.26
C CYS A 143 -16.15 5.06 -13.24
N ASP A 144 -17.07 4.11 -13.06
CA ASP A 144 -18.50 4.39 -12.97
C ASP A 144 -18.84 5.03 -11.61
N ALA A 145 -19.42 6.23 -11.66
CA ALA A 145 -19.78 7.03 -10.49
C ALA A 145 -20.74 6.31 -9.53
N ALA A 146 -21.52 5.34 -10.02
CA ALA A 146 -22.38 4.51 -9.19
C ALA A 146 -21.60 3.69 -8.15
N TYR A 147 -20.31 3.42 -8.37
CA TYR A 147 -19.48 2.61 -7.46
C TYR A 147 -18.49 3.42 -6.62
N TYR A 148 -18.42 4.75 -6.79
CA TYR A 148 -17.50 5.60 -6.02
C TYR A 148 -17.67 5.49 -4.49
N PRO A 149 -18.90 5.38 -3.93
CA PRO A 149 -19.07 5.19 -2.49
C PRO A 149 -18.61 3.82 -1.99
N HIS A 150 -18.50 2.84 -2.90
CA HIS A 150 -18.39 1.44 -2.55
C HIS A 150 -16.95 0.93 -2.62
N VAL A 151 -16.09 1.57 -3.41
CA VAL A 151 -14.75 1.08 -3.70
C VAL A 151 -13.73 2.19 -3.54
N GLU A 152 -12.78 1.98 -2.62
CA GLU A 152 -11.60 2.83 -2.49
C GLU A 152 -10.37 2.08 -2.99
N TRP A 153 -9.59 2.72 -3.85
CA TRP A 153 -8.27 2.24 -4.22
C TRP A 153 -7.23 2.80 -3.26
N LEU A 154 -6.35 1.94 -2.77
CA LEU A 154 -5.16 2.33 -2.03
C LEU A 154 -3.97 2.37 -2.99
N GLY A 155 -3.11 3.37 -2.81
CA GLY A 155 -1.80 3.37 -3.46
C GLY A 155 -0.91 2.27 -2.88
N THR A 156 0.02 1.79 -3.70
CA THR A 156 1.05 0.83 -3.29
C THR A 156 2.31 1.05 -4.14
N MET A 157 3.33 0.21 -3.93
CA MET A 157 4.56 0.24 -4.70
C MET A 157 4.41 -0.58 -5.98
N TRP A 158 4.77 0.00 -7.14
CA TRP A 158 4.59 -0.66 -8.44
C TRP A 158 5.18 -2.09 -8.50
N GLY A 159 6.39 -2.27 -7.95
CA GLY A 159 7.12 -3.54 -7.98
C GLY A 159 6.89 -4.43 -6.76
N HIS A 160 5.99 -4.04 -5.82
CA HIS A 160 5.76 -4.75 -4.56
C HIS A 160 7.03 -4.87 -3.69
N VAL A 161 7.57 -3.74 -3.26
CA VAL A 161 8.87 -3.68 -2.55
C VAL A 161 8.71 -3.54 -1.05
N VAL A 162 9.58 -4.22 -0.30
CA VAL A 162 9.70 -4.07 1.15
C VAL A 162 10.63 -2.89 1.44
N VAL A 163 10.05 -1.78 1.92
CA VAL A 163 10.74 -0.48 2.09
C VAL A 163 12.06 -0.57 2.87
N PRO A 164 12.16 -1.29 4.01
CA PRO A 164 13.40 -1.37 4.80
C PRO A 164 14.63 -1.86 4.02
N SER A 165 14.41 -2.75 3.06
CA SER A 165 15.44 -3.38 2.24
C SER A 165 15.58 -2.74 0.85
N THR A 166 14.81 -1.69 0.59
CA THR A 166 14.78 -0.97 -0.68
C THR A 166 15.66 0.28 -0.58
N PRO A 167 16.51 0.58 -1.58
CA PRO A 167 17.27 1.83 -1.55
C PRO A 167 16.33 3.03 -1.43
N ILE A 168 16.58 3.87 -0.42
CA ILE A 168 15.69 4.96 0.01
C ILE A 168 15.27 5.93 -1.12
N ARG A 169 16.13 6.12 -2.13
CA ARG A 169 15.85 6.99 -3.29
C ARG A 169 14.87 6.38 -4.29
N ASP A 170 14.67 5.07 -4.25
CA ASP A 170 13.83 4.32 -5.19
C ASP A 170 12.36 4.27 -4.75
N VAL A 171 12.08 4.54 -3.48
CA VAL A 171 10.72 4.59 -2.93
C VAL A 171 9.83 5.52 -3.77
N ARG A 172 10.31 6.72 -4.10
CA ARG A 172 9.55 7.66 -4.96
C ARG A 172 9.30 7.11 -6.36
N LEU A 173 10.28 6.41 -6.94
CA LEU A 173 10.15 5.84 -8.28
C LEU A 173 9.03 4.78 -8.30
N HIS A 174 8.95 3.93 -7.29
CA HIS A 174 7.89 2.93 -7.18
C HIS A 174 6.50 3.55 -7.01
N VAL A 175 6.38 4.56 -6.16
CA VAL A 175 5.10 5.26 -5.93
C VAL A 175 4.64 5.96 -7.20
N GLN A 176 5.51 6.75 -7.83
CA GLN A 176 5.15 7.47 -9.06
C GLN A 176 4.88 6.52 -10.23
N ALA A 177 5.65 5.45 -10.39
CA ALA A 177 5.39 4.44 -11.42
C ALA A 177 3.99 3.82 -11.26
N TRP A 178 3.56 3.56 -10.02
CA TRP A 178 2.21 3.08 -9.75
C TRP A 178 1.16 4.13 -10.14
N GLN A 179 1.35 5.40 -9.78
CA GLN A 179 0.40 6.46 -10.10
C GLN A 179 0.23 6.68 -11.62
N HIS A 180 1.34 6.71 -12.37
CA HIS A 180 1.29 6.80 -13.84
C HIS A 180 0.53 5.63 -14.44
N HIS A 181 0.87 4.41 -14.00
CA HIS A 181 0.28 3.20 -14.55
C HIS A 181 -1.21 3.11 -14.21
N PHE A 182 -1.60 3.43 -12.97
CA PHE A 182 -2.99 3.50 -12.54
C PHE A 182 -3.80 4.53 -13.34
N ALA A 183 -3.26 5.73 -13.55
CA ALA A 183 -3.89 6.74 -14.40
C ALA A 183 -4.05 6.28 -15.86
N SER A 184 -3.12 5.50 -16.38
CA SER A 184 -3.23 4.96 -17.74
C SER A 184 -4.30 3.88 -17.90
N LEU A 185 -4.63 3.16 -16.84
CA LEU A 185 -5.65 2.11 -16.86
C LEU A 185 -7.06 2.65 -16.58
N PHE A 186 -7.16 3.58 -15.63
CA PHE A 186 -8.42 4.02 -15.02
C PHE A 186 -8.70 5.53 -15.17
N GLY A 187 -7.74 6.29 -15.69
CA GLY A 187 -7.86 7.72 -15.92
C GLY A 187 -7.50 8.59 -14.71
N TRP A 188 -7.30 9.88 -14.98
CA TRP A 188 -6.88 10.88 -14.01
C TRP A 188 -7.88 11.08 -12.86
N GLU A 189 -9.17 10.91 -13.11
CA GLU A 189 -10.18 11.12 -12.07
C GLU A 189 -10.14 10.02 -11.02
N ALA A 190 -9.89 8.79 -11.46
CA ALA A 190 -9.66 7.67 -10.56
C ALA A 190 -8.40 7.91 -9.73
N LEU A 191 -7.28 8.30 -10.36
CA LEU A 191 -6.04 8.62 -9.63
C LEU A 191 -6.25 9.72 -8.58
N ALA A 192 -7.02 10.77 -8.91
CA ALA A 192 -7.31 11.87 -8.00
C ALA A 192 -8.01 11.42 -6.70
N ARG A 193 -8.74 10.29 -6.73
CA ARG A 193 -9.44 9.72 -5.58
C ARG A 193 -8.57 8.84 -4.69
N VAL A 194 -7.39 8.41 -5.16
CA VAL A 194 -6.48 7.58 -4.37
C VAL A 194 -5.79 8.45 -3.30
N LYS A 195 -6.19 8.32 -2.04
CA LYS A 195 -5.64 9.09 -0.91
C LYS A 195 -5.02 8.24 0.20
N GLY A 196 -5.43 6.97 0.30
CA GLY A 196 -4.80 5.99 1.19
C GLY A 196 -3.61 5.31 0.55
N PHE A 197 -2.66 4.85 1.39
CA PHE A 197 -1.53 4.04 0.96
C PHE A 197 -1.45 2.74 1.78
N SER A 198 -1.15 1.63 1.12
CA SER A 198 -0.87 0.32 1.70
C SER A 198 0.57 -0.05 1.39
N LEU A 199 1.35 -0.35 2.43
CA LEU A 199 2.73 -0.81 2.24
C LEU A 199 2.71 -2.29 1.82
N PRO A 200 3.50 -2.69 0.81
CA PRO A 200 3.78 -4.10 0.59
C PRO A 200 4.24 -4.77 1.88
N GLU A 201 3.67 -5.93 2.15
CA GLU A 201 3.87 -6.69 3.39
C GLU A 201 3.48 -5.95 4.68
N MET A 202 2.74 -4.84 4.57
CA MET A 202 2.52 -3.87 5.64
C MET A 202 3.81 -3.41 6.36
N HIS A 203 4.96 -3.49 5.68
CA HIS A 203 6.25 -3.37 6.34
C HIS A 203 6.62 -1.90 6.59
N LEU A 204 6.39 -1.42 7.81
CA LEU A 204 6.76 -0.07 8.23
C LEU A 204 8.26 -0.03 8.60
N PRO A 205 9.10 0.78 7.93
CA PRO A 205 10.51 0.87 8.27
C PRO A 205 10.71 1.53 9.64
N ASN A 206 11.64 0.98 10.43
CA ASN A 206 11.91 1.51 11.77
C ASN A 206 13.11 2.47 11.81
N HIS A 207 14.06 2.35 10.88
CA HIS A 207 15.17 3.31 10.80
C HIS A 207 14.66 4.76 10.63
N PRO A 208 15.01 5.72 11.52
CA PRO A 208 14.48 7.09 11.51
C PRO A 208 14.53 7.80 10.13
N ASP A 209 15.70 7.80 9.48
CA ASP A 209 15.84 8.43 8.15
C ASP A 209 14.99 7.78 7.06
N GLN A 210 14.83 6.44 7.10
CA GLN A 210 14.03 5.72 6.11
C GLN A 210 12.55 6.00 6.30
N LEU A 211 12.07 5.98 7.55
CA LEU A 211 10.69 6.32 7.87
C LEU A 211 10.38 7.76 7.49
N TYR A 212 11.24 8.71 7.85
CA TYR A 212 11.08 10.12 7.48
C TYR A 212 10.99 10.29 5.96
N GLN A 213 11.88 9.64 5.19
CA GLN A 213 11.82 9.73 3.74
C GLN A 213 10.54 9.10 3.19
N LEU A 214 10.13 7.92 3.68
CA LEU A 214 8.89 7.27 3.26
C LEU A 214 7.71 8.21 3.45
N ILE A 215 7.53 8.76 4.65
CA ILE A 215 6.42 9.66 4.96
C ILE A 215 6.47 10.92 4.09
N THR A 216 7.65 11.49 3.87
CA THR A 216 7.83 12.65 2.99
C THR A 216 7.42 12.31 1.56
N VAL A 217 7.88 11.18 1.01
CA VAL A 217 7.53 10.74 -0.35
C VAL A 217 6.02 10.52 -0.49
N LEU A 218 5.37 9.87 0.49
CA LEU A 218 3.93 9.64 0.43
C LEU A 218 3.15 10.96 0.39
N LYS A 219 3.52 11.93 1.23
CA LYS A 219 2.88 13.25 1.23
C LYS A 219 3.13 14.02 -0.06
N ASP A 220 4.37 14.04 -0.53
CA ASP A 220 4.76 14.67 -1.79
C ASP A 220 4.17 13.98 -3.02
N CYS A 221 3.59 12.79 -2.87
CA CYS A 221 2.86 12.10 -3.94
C CYS A 221 1.33 12.25 -3.77
N GLY A 222 0.86 13.04 -2.80
CA GLY A 222 -0.56 13.36 -2.59
C GLY A 222 -1.35 12.36 -1.74
N TYR A 223 -0.68 11.41 -1.07
CA TYR A 223 -1.34 10.53 -0.10
C TYR A 223 -1.60 11.26 1.22
N ARG A 224 -2.75 11.00 1.83
CA ARG A 224 -3.22 11.67 3.06
C ARG A 224 -3.14 10.77 4.28
N TRP A 225 -3.23 9.46 4.09
CA TRP A 225 -3.18 8.50 5.18
C TRP A 225 -2.48 7.20 4.77
N LEU A 226 -1.96 6.49 5.76
CA LEU A 226 -1.22 5.24 5.62
C LEU A 226 -1.86 4.15 6.47
N LEU A 227 -2.03 2.95 5.93
CA LEU A 227 -2.43 1.78 6.69
C LEU A 227 -1.20 1.13 7.36
N VAL A 228 -1.23 0.95 8.68
CA VAL A 228 -0.13 0.35 9.46
C VAL A 228 -0.64 -0.78 10.35
N GLN A 229 0.24 -1.65 10.84
CA GLN A 229 -0.15 -2.68 11.80
C GLN A 229 -0.04 -2.19 13.25
N SER A 230 -0.92 -2.68 14.13
CA SER A 230 -0.93 -2.29 15.54
C SER A 230 0.38 -2.58 16.27
N ASP A 231 1.11 -3.62 15.85
CA ASP A 231 2.41 -4.03 16.42
C ASP A 231 3.62 -3.37 15.74
N SER A 232 3.41 -2.57 14.69
CA SER A 232 4.46 -1.80 14.02
C SER A 232 4.67 -0.40 14.59
N ILE A 233 3.78 0.04 15.46
CA ILE A 233 3.76 1.38 16.06
C ILE A 233 3.62 1.32 17.58
N GLU A 234 3.97 2.43 18.22
CA GLU A 234 3.90 2.64 19.67
C GLU A 234 3.54 4.09 19.98
N THR A 235 3.17 4.38 21.23
CA THR A 235 3.05 5.75 21.74
C THR A 235 4.43 6.43 21.73
N LEU A 236 4.48 7.77 21.83
CA LEU A 236 5.76 8.48 21.92
C LEU A 236 6.59 8.10 23.17
N THR A 237 5.93 7.54 24.19
CA THR A 237 6.49 7.04 25.44
C THR A 237 6.81 5.54 25.40
N GLY A 238 6.66 4.88 24.26
CA GLY A 238 7.09 3.50 24.03
C GLY A 238 6.11 2.42 24.49
N GLU A 239 4.87 2.78 24.85
CA GLU A 239 3.82 1.81 25.16
C GLU A 239 3.07 1.35 23.90
N ALA A 240 2.42 0.19 23.99
CA ALA A 240 1.51 -0.29 22.94
C ALA A 240 0.31 0.66 22.76
N ILE A 241 -0.22 0.74 21.53
CA ILE A 241 -1.38 1.56 21.23
C ILE A 241 -2.63 1.00 21.92
N ALA A 242 -3.16 1.74 22.90
CA ALA A 242 -4.34 1.33 23.66
C ALA A 242 -5.64 1.38 22.83
N TYR A 243 -5.74 2.30 21.87
CA TYR A 243 -6.98 2.55 21.12
C TYR A 243 -6.75 2.40 19.60
N PRO A 244 -6.49 1.20 19.08
CA PRO A 244 -6.15 1.03 17.67
C PRO A 244 -7.34 1.29 16.71
N HIS A 245 -8.55 1.48 17.24
CA HIS A 245 -9.77 1.70 16.46
C HIS A 245 -10.06 3.18 16.14
N ILE A 246 -9.14 4.09 16.46
CA ILE A 246 -9.24 5.52 16.12
C ILE A 246 -8.01 5.94 15.31
N PRO A 247 -8.11 6.99 14.48
CA PRO A 247 -6.97 7.45 13.69
C PRO A 247 -5.87 7.99 14.61
N HIS A 248 -4.63 7.75 14.22
CA HIS A 248 -3.44 8.27 14.89
C HIS A 248 -2.64 9.14 13.93
N ARG A 249 -1.70 9.93 14.48
CA ARG A 249 -0.73 10.69 13.70
C ARG A 249 0.66 10.09 13.88
N LEU A 250 1.14 9.39 12.86
CA LEU A 250 2.49 8.82 12.85
C LEU A 250 3.52 9.93 12.67
N ILE A 251 4.40 10.08 13.65
CA ILE A 251 5.50 11.06 13.66
C ILE A 251 6.78 10.36 13.20
N ALA A 252 7.39 10.90 12.15
CA ALA A 252 8.65 10.42 11.61
C ALA A 252 9.71 11.52 11.75
N ARG A 253 10.79 11.21 12.45
CA ARG A 253 11.93 12.12 12.66
C ARG A 253 13.18 11.55 12.01
N ASN A 254 14.07 12.41 11.55
CA ASN A 254 15.33 11.99 10.93
C ASN A 254 16.56 12.44 11.74
N ALA A 255 17.74 11.99 11.32
CA ALA A 255 19.01 12.31 11.97
C ALA A 255 19.51 13.74 11.70
N HIS A 256 18.70 14.59 11.06
CA HIS A 256 19.00 15.99 10.74
C HIS A 256 18.01 16.95 11.44
N GLY A 257 17.25 16.48 12.43
CA GLY A 257 16.25 17.26 13.17
C GLY A 257 14.97 17.58 12.39
N ALA A 258 14.77 16.99 11.20
CA ALA A 258 13.54 17.18 10.44
C ALA A 258 12.44 16.23 10.91
N THR A 259 11.20 16.72 10.89
CA THR A 259 10.01 15.95 11.26
C THR A 259 8.98 15.98 10.13
N ALA A 260 8.39 14.83 9.84
CA ALA A 260 7.23 14.67 8.99
C ALA A 260 6.16 13.87 9.74
N SER A 261 4.89 14.01 9.34
CA SER A 261 3.81 13.23 9.92
C SER A 261 2.70 12.96 8.92
N ILE A 262 2.03 11.82 9.08
CA ILE A 262 0.87 11.39 8.29
C ILE A 262 -0.19 10.78 9.21
N THR A 263 -1.47 10.89 8.82
CA THR A 263 -2.55 10.14 9.46
C THR A 263 -2.35 8.65 9.23
N VAL A 264 -2.62 7.82 10.24
CA VAL A 264 -2.63 6.37 10.10
C VAL A 264 -3.94 5.77 10.57
N LEU A 265 -4.41 4.79 9.80
CA LEU A 265 -5.41 3.82 10.22
C LEU A 265 -4.68 2.52 10.57
N ILE A 266 -5.16 1.82 11.59
CA ILE A 266 -4.43 0.71 12.18
C ILE A 266 -5.15 -0.60 11.87
N LYS A 267 -4.46 -1.51 11.18
CA LYS A 267 -4.86 -2.91 11.07
C LYS A 267 -4.82 -3.53 12.47
N THR A 268 -5.99 -3.91 12.97
CA THR A 268 -6.13 -4.63 14.24
C THR A 268 -5.85 -6.12 14.05
N GLN A 269 -5.34 -6.79 15.10
CA GLN A 269 -4.99 -8.22 15.07
C GLN A 269 -3.92 -8.53 14.00
N ALA A 270 -2.78 -7.86 14.14
CA ALA A 270 -1.73 -7.71 13.13
C ALA A 270 -1.27 -9.00 12.40
N SER A 271 -1.31 -10.17 13.05
CA SER A 271 -0.73 -11.42 12.53
C SER A 271 -1.69 -12.38 11.82
N ASP A 272 -3.02 -12.19 11.87
CA ASP A 272 -3.96 -13.14 11.25
C ASP A 272 -4.58 -12.58 9.96
N GLY A 273 -4.00 -12.96 8.83
CA GLY A 273 -4.49 -12.59 7.50
C GLY A 273 -5.79 -13.31 7.08
N LYS A 274 -6.28 -14.31 7.83
CA LYS A 274 -7.46 -15.10 7.45
C LYS A 274 -8.77 -14.50 7.95
N LEU A 275 -8.69 -13.55 8.87
CA LEU A 275 -9.84 -12.97 9.57
C LEU A 275 -10.80 -12.21 8.64
N VAL A 276 -10.26 -11.54 7.62
CA VAL A 276 -11.06 -10.88 6.57
C VAL A 276 -11.94 -11.90 5.86
N GLY A 277 -11.45 -13.12 5.66
CA GLY A 277 -12.18 -14.20 4.99
C GLY A 277 -13.48 -14.61 5.68
N HIS A 278 -13.61 -14.37 6.98
CA HIS A 278 -14.84 -14.63 7.74
C HIS A 278 -15.60 -13.35 8.12
N MET A 279 -15.24 -12.20 7.54
CA MET A 279 -15.79 -10.89 7.91
C MET A 279 -15.65 -10.61 9.42
N GLN A 280 -14.55 -11.05 10.06
CA GLN A 280 -14.29 -10.80 11.47
C GLN A 280 -14.36 -9.30 11.84
N PRO A 281 -13.90 -8.34 11.02
CA PRO A 281 -14.03 -6.91 11.32
C PRO A 281 -15.48 -6.47 11.57
N TYR A 282 -16.42 -7.01 10.79
CA TYR A 282 -17.83 -6.73 10.97
C TYR A 282 -18.37 -7.36 12.27
N ALA A 283 -17.99 -8.60 12.57
CA ALA A 283 -18.34 -9.24 13.83
C ALA A 283 -17.77 -8.47 15.04
N ALA A 284 -16.50 -8.06 14.98
CA ALA A 284 -15.85 -7.23 16.00
C ALA A 284 -16.56 -5.89 16.16
N ALA A 285 -16.92 -5.20 15.07
CA ALA A 285 -17.69 -3.95 15.16
C ALA A 285 -19.05 -4.14 15.85
N LYS A 286 -19.71 -5.29 15.67
CA LYS A 286 -20.97 -5.62 16.39
C LYS A 286 -20.78 -5.86 17.89
N HIS A 287 -19.67 -6.49 18.28
CA HIS A 287 -19.48 -7.00 19.65
C HIS A 287 -18.54 -6.14 20.51
N GLU A 288 -17.41 -5.72 19.96
CA GLU A 288 -16.31 -5.02 20.66
C GLU A 288 -16.58 -3.51 20.80
N ALA A 289 -17.28 -2.89 19.84
CA ALA A 289 -17.57 -1.46 19.91
C ALA A 289 -18.47 -1.09 21.10
N LYS A 290 -19.35 -2.00 21.54
CA LYS A 290 -20.14 -1.81 22.77
C LYS A 290 -19.25 -1.72 24.01
N TRP A 291 -18.16 -2.49 24.08
CA TRP A 291 -17.21 -2.48 25.20
C TRP A 291 -16.33 -1.23 25.17
N LEU A 292 -15.84 -0.85 23.99
CA LEU A 292 -15.04 0.37 23.82
C LEU A 292 -15.82 1.60 24.27
N ILE A 293 -17.12 1.70 24.01
CA ILE A 293 -17.92 2.87 24.43
C ILE A 293 -18.15 2.93 25.96
N THR A 294 -18.00 1.82 26.69
CA THR A 294 -18.46 1.70 28.10
C THR A 294 -17.36 1.45 29.15
N ASP A 295 -16.07 1.52 28.79
CA ASP A 295 -14.97 1.22 29.73
C ASP A 295 -14.94 2.18 30.95
N PRO A 296 -15.19 1.70 32.18
CA PRO A 296 -15.23 2.54 33.39
C PRO A 296 -13.89 3.14 33.83
N VAL A 297 -12.75 2.62 33.33
CA VAL A 297 -11.41 3.21 33.56
C VAL A 297 -11.27 4.50 32.75
N CYS A 298 -12.04 4.64 31.68
CA CYS A 298 -12.06 5.79 30.78
C CYS A 298 -13.24 6.70 31.15
N GLN A 299 -13.08 7.56 32.17
CA GLN A 299 -14.12 8.52 32.62
C GLN A 299 -14.57 9.55 31.55
N HIS A 300 -13.99 9.49 30.35
CA HIS A 300 -14.38 10.19 29.13
C HIS A 300 -14.38 9.12 28.02
N SER A 301 -15.48 8.93 27.28
CA SER A 301 -15.61 7.96 26.18
C SER A 301 -14.29 7.81 25.40
N PRO A 302 -13.70 6.62 25.24
CA PRO A 302 -12.36 6.44 24.66
C PRO A 302 -12.27 6.77 23.16
N CYS A 303 -13.39 7.16 22.56
CA CYS A 303 -13.45 7.69 21.20
C CYS A 303 -13.77 9.20 21.20
N LEU A 304 -13.27 9.95 22.19
CA LEU A 304 -13.31 11.41 22.18
C LEU A 304 -12.05 11.95 21.51
N ILE A 305 -12.19 12.50 20.31
CA ILE A 305 -11.14 13.30 19.66
C ILE A 305 -11.63 14.74 19.59
N ALA A 306 -10.81 15.69 20.05
CA ALA A 306 -11.18 17.11 20.13
C ALA A 306 -12.54 17.36 20.84
N GLY A 307 -12.86 16.55 21.86
CA GLY A 307 -14.13 16.64 22.60
C GLY A 307 -15.36 16.15 21.84
N LYS A 308 -15.20 15.47 20.70
CA LYS A 308 -16.26 14.89 19.89
C LYS A 308 -16.19 13.38 19.93
N GLU A 309 -17.33 12.74 20.18
CA GLU A 309 -17.43 11.28 20.09
C GLU A 309 -17.38 10.85 18.63
N ILE A 310 -16.49 9.91 18.34
CA ILE A 310 -16.34 9.32 17.01
C ILE A 310 -16.65 7.82 17.09
N PRO A 311 -17.22 7.21 16.04
CA PRO A 311 -17.37 5.77 16.00
C PRO A 311 -16.00 5.08 15.86
N PRO A 312 -15.72 4.01 16.63
CA PRO A 312 -14.52 3.21 16.43
C PRO A 312 -14.56 2.54 15.05
N LEU A 313 -13.41 2.44 14.39
CA LEU A 313 -13.24 1.77 13.10
C LEU A 313 -12.37 0.52 13.25
N ILE A 314 -12.96 -0.66 13.13
CA ILE A 314 -12.23 -1.93 13.09
C ILE A 314 -11.70 -2.12 11.67
N THR A 315 -10.40 -1.98 11.47
CA THR A 315 -9.78 -2.06 10.14
C THR A 315 -8.98 -3.35 9.99
N GLN A 316 -9.17 -4.07 8.90
CA GLN A 316 -8.31 -5.18 8.49
C GLN A 316 -8.02 -5.16 6.99
N ILE A 317 -6.87 -5.72 6.62
CA ILE A 317 -6.47 -6.01 5.25
C ILE A 317 -5.85 -7.40 5.20
N SER A 318 -6.07 -8.12 4.11
CA SER A 318 -5.46 -9.43 3.84
C SER A 318 -5.12 -9.56 2.37
N ASP A 319 -4.23 -10.50 2.04
CA ASP A 319 -4.12 -11.02 0.68
C ASP A 319 -5.50 -11.52 0.20
N GLY A 320 -5.89 -11.15 -1.02
CA GLY A 320 -7.21 -11.48 -1.57
C GLY A 320 -7.27 -12.84 -2.25
N GLU A 321 -6.11 -13.38 -2.63
CA GLU A 321 -5.92 -14.66 -3.30
C GLU A 321 -5.39 -15.78 -2.38
N ASN A 322 -4.88 -15.44 -1.20
CA ASN A 322 -4.09 -16.36 -0.38
C ASN A 322 -4.95 -17.29 0.50
N GLY A 323 -4.76 -18.60 0.34
CA GLY A 323 -5.34 -19.63 1.19
C GLY A 323 -6.80 -19.98 0.90
N GLY A 324 -7.19 -21.19 1.32
CA GLY A 324 -8.54 -21.74 1.07
C GLY A 324 -9.68 -20.90 1.64
N VAL A 325 -9.45 -20.20 2.76
CA VAL A 325 -10.45 -19.33 3.41
C VAL A 325 -10.79 -18.14 2.50
N MET A 326 -9.79 -17.42 2.00
CA MET A 326 -10.03 -16.28 1.10
C MET A 326 -10.58 -16.73 -0.25
N MET A 327 -10.10 -17.86 -0.78
CA MET A 327 -10.59 -18.36 -2.06
C MET A 327 -12.05 -18.83 -1.99
N ASN A 328 -12.43 -19.56 -0.93
CA ASN A 328 -13.69 -20.30 -0.89
C ASN A 328 -14.75 -19.73 0.08
N GLU A 329 -14.36 -19.21 1.24
CA GLU A 329 -15.30 -18.81 2.31
C GLU A 329 -15.66 -17.32 2.25
N PHE A 330 -14.67 -16.47 1.95
CA PHE A 330 -14.86 -15.02 1.82
C PHE A 330 -16.04 -14.61 0.92
N PRO A 331 -16.27 -15.21 -0.27
CA PRO A 331 -17.40 -14.83 -1.12
C PRO A 331 -18.76 -14.90 -0.43
N GLY A 332 -18.99 -15.97 0.34
CA GLY A 332 -20.24 -16.16 1.08
C GLY A 332 -20.31 -15.22 2.27
N ALA A 333 -19.23 -15.15 3.06
CA ALA A 333 -19.16 -14.30 4.25
C ALA A 333 -19.39 -12.82 3.92
N PHE A 334 -18.71 -12.29 2.90
CA PHE A 334 -18.84 -10.91 2.47
C PHE A 334 -20.28 -10.57 2.08
N ARG A 335 -20.92 -11.38 1.22
CA ARG A 335 -22.31 -11.12 0.80
C ARG A 335 -23.28 -11.20 1.98
N ASN A 336 -23.15 -12.23 2.82
CA ASN A 336 -24.02 -12.41 3.99
C ASN A 336 -23.94 -11.23 4.96
N ALA A 337 -22.74 -10.70 5.21
CA ALA A 337 -22.57 -9.52 6.06
C ALA A 337 -23.35 -8.30 5.51
N TRP A 338 -23.28 -8.05 4.20
CA TRP A 338 -24.00 -6.92 3.59
C TRP A 338 -25.51 -7.14 3.48
N TYR A 339 -25.99 -8.37 3.34
CA TYR A 339 -27.41 -8.69 3.45
C TYR A 339 -27.92 -8.43 4.88
N GLU A 340 -27.18 -8.87 5.89
CA GLU A 340 -27.53 -8.64 7.30
C GLU A 340 -27.59 -7.14 7.63
N ILE A 341 -26.59 -6.35 7.20
CA ILE A 341 -26.56 -4.90 7.40
C ILE A 341 -27.77 -4.22 6.74
N ARG A 342 -28.13 -4.63 5.52
CA ARG A 342 -29.31 -4.10 4.82
C ARG A 342 -30.60 -4.42 5.58
N GLU A 343 -30.76 -5.66 6.05
CA GLU A 343 -31.95 -6.12 6.79
C GLU A 343 -32.13 -5.40 8.13
N GLN A 344 -31.04 -5.16 8.84
CA GLN A 344 -31.06 -4.39 10.10
C GLN A 344 -31.27 -2.89 9.85
N GLY A 345 -30.90 -2.39 8.67
CA GLY A 345 -30.93 -0.97 8.34
C GLY A 345 -30.07 -0.14 9.30
N LEU A 346 -30.40 1.15 9.45
CA LEU A 346 -29.67 2.05 10.36
C LEU A 346 -29.85 1.72 11.85
N SER A 347 -30.69 0.73 12.20
CA SER A 347 -31.01 0.41 13.60
C SER A 347 -29.85 -0.28 14.35
N SER A 348 -28.94 -0.95 13.64
CA SER A 348 -27.76 -1.55 14.25
C SER A 348 -26.68 -0.52 14.61
N GLY A 349 -26.61 0.57 13.84
CA GLY A 349 -25.55 1.58 13.89
C GLY A 349 -24.17 1.08 13.42
N VAL A 350 -24.04 -0.20 13.05
CA VAL A 350 -22.78 -0.80 12.59
C VAL A 350 -22.69 -0.70 11.07
N MET A 351 -21.77 0.12 10.58
CA MET A 351 -21.64 0.40 9.14
C MET A 351 -20.23 0.09 8.63
N GLY A 352 -20.12 -0.48 7.43
CA GLY A 352 -18.82 -0.50 6.76
C GLY A 352 -18.50 0.86 6.17
N LEU A 353 -17.25 1.29 6.32
CA LEU A 353 -16.69 2.54 5.83
C LEU A 353 -15.34 2.28 5.14
N ASN A 354 -15.08 3.02 4.07
CA ASN A 354 -13.75 3.08 3.47
C ASN A 354 -12.86 4.06 4.27
N GLY A 355 -11.53 3.95 4.16
CA GLY A 355 -10.59 4.72 4.97
C GLY A 355 -10.69 6.22 4.74
N SER A 356 -10.68 6.67 3.48
CA SER A 356 -10.87 8.09 3.14
C SER A 356 -12.28 8.57 3.47
N GLU A 357 -13.30 7.70 3.32
CA GLU A 357 -14.69 8.03 3.69
C GLU A 357 -14.81 8.32 5.19
N TYR A 358 -14.23 7.47 6.03
CA TYR A 358 -14.22 7.65 7.48
C TYR A 358 -13.50 8.95 7.87
N LEU A 359 -12.28 9.17 7.35
CA LEU A 359 -11.48 10.35 7.70
C LEU A 359 -12.17 11.66 7.27
N GLU A 360 -12.72 11.72 6.06
CA GLU A 360 -13.42 12.93 5.61
C GLU A 360 -14.73 13.17 6.38
N LEU A 361 -15.43 12.13 6.87
CA LEU A 361 -16.57 12.29 7.77
C LEU A 361 -16.15 12.88 9.13
N LEU A 362 -14.95 12.58 9.63
CA LEU A 362 -14.40 13.20 10.84
C LEU A 362 -14.04 14.68 10.57
N GLU A 363 -13.37 14.97 9.45
CA GLU A 363 -13.03 16.33 9.02
C GLU A 363 -14.29 17.20 8.85
N ALA A 364 -15.39 16.64 8.31
CA ALA A 364 -16.67 17.33 8.16
C ALA A 364 -17.33 17.70 9.50
N GLU A 365 -17.04 16.96 10.57
CA GLU A 365 -17.45 17.32 11.93
C GLU A 365 -16.43 18.26 12.61
N GLY A 366 -15.35 18.65 11.92
CA GLY A 366 -14.30 19.57 12.38
C GLY A 366 -13.26 18.90 13.27
N ILE A 367 -12.90 17.65 12.97
CA ILE A 367 -11.78 16.93 13.59
C ILE A 367 -10.67 16.88 12.57
N GLU A 368 -9.53 17.47 12.91
CA GLU A 368 -8.40 17.62 11.99
C GLU A 368 -7.30 16.60 12.30
N PRO A 369 -6.41 16.28 11.34
CA PRO A 369 -5.28 15.38 11.58
C PRO A 369 -4.37 15.77 12.76
N THR A 370 -4.36 17.04 13.16
CA THR A 370 -3.61 17.52 14.33
C THR A 370 -4.21 17.12 15.67
N ASP A 371 -5.48 16.75 15.69
CA ASP A 371 -6.21 16.32 16.90
C ASP A 371 -5.96 14.85 17.22
N TYR A 372 -5.45 14.08 16.26
CA TYR A 372 -5.19 12.65 16.43
C TYR A 372 -4.01 12.40 17.38
N LEU A 373 -4.12 11.34 18.17
CA LEU A 373 -3.08 10.93 19.11
C LEU A 373 -1.77 10.61 18.36
N PRO A 374 -0.63 11.14 18.80
CA PRO A 374 0.63 10.87 18.14
C PRO A 374 1.12 9.45 18.42
N CYS A 375 1.67 8.80 17.41
CA CYS A 375 2.40 7.54 17.51
C CYS A 375 3.73 7.63 16.75
N GLN A 376 4.57 6.61 16.91
CA GLN A 376 5.83 6.46 16.20
C GLN A 376 6.08 4.99 15.86
N ALA A 377 7.07 4.69 15.02
CA ALA A 377 7.44 3.30 14.76
C ALA A 377 7.99 2.64 16.03
N LYS A 378 7.64 1.36 16.21
CA LYS A 378 7.96 0.60 17.43
C LYS A 378 9.47 0.52 17.69
N GLY A 379 9.86 0.75 18.93
CA GLY A 379 11.25 0.79 19.38
C GLY A 379 11.95 2.15 19.18
N GLN A 380 11.37 3.09 18.43
CA GLN A 380 12.00 4.41 18.27
C GLN A 380 12.03 5.20 19.58
N HIS A 381 11.18 4.89 20.55
CA HIS A 381 11.21 5.52 21.86
C HIS A 381 12.60 5.40 22.51
N LEU A 382 13.22 4.23 22.37
CA LEU A 382 14.56 3.96 22.91
C LEU A 382 15.64 4.84 22.26
N ILE A 383 15.51 5.12 20.96
CA ILE A 383 16.40 6.04 20.25
C ILE A 383 16.23 7.46 20.80
N TRP A 384 14.98 7.92 20.89
CA TRP A 384 14.65 9.30 21.29
C TRP A 384 14.77 9.56 22.79
N GLN A 385 14.94 8.53 23.63
CA GLN A 385 15.38 8.70 25.02
C GLN A 385 16.86 9.11 25.12
N GLN A 386 17.70 8.67 24.17
CA GLN A 386 19.15 8.93 24.18
C GLN A 386 19.52 10.21 23.42
N LEU A 387 18.63 10.69 22.55
CA LEU A 387 18.89 11.78 21.61
C LEU A 387 17.85 12.87 21.76
N ASP A 388 18.30 14.12 21.71
CA ASP A 388 17.42 15.27 21.55
C ASP A 388 17.03 15.42 20.07
N PRO A 389 15.73 15.27 19.71
CA PRO A 389 15.29 15.37 18.33
C PRO A 389 15.62 16.69 17.63
N ASP A 390 15.76 17.79 18.36
CA ASP A 390 15.97 19.12 17.78
C ASP A 390 17.45 19.41 17.48
N THR A 391 18.37 18.66 18.10
CA THR A 391 19.82 18.88 17.98
C THR A 391 20.59 17.65 17.47
N VAL A 392 19.89 16.58 17.12
CA VAL A 392 20.47 15.32 16.65
C VAL A 392 21.29 15.48 15.36
N THR A 393 22.41 14.76 15.31
CA THR A 393 23.27 14.62 14.13
C THR A 393 23.32 13.16 13.64
N PRO A 394 23.69 12.91 12.37
CA PRO A 394 23.86 11.56 11.84
C PRO A 394 24.84 10.70 12.65
N GLU A 395 25.92 11.29 13.16
CA GLU A 395 26.91 10.60 13.97
C GLU A 395 26.35 10.16 15.33
N GLN A 396 25.58 11.04 15.99
CA GLN A 396 24.90 10.72 17.25
C GLN A 396 23.84 9.64 17.06
N MET A 397 23.03 9.75 16.00
CA MET A 397 22.03 8.74 15.64
C MET A 397 22.66 7.37 15.47
N LYS A 398 23.73 7.29 14.66
CA LYS A 398 24.47 6.05 14.42
C LYS A 398 25.06 5.48 15.71
N GLY A 399 25.59 6.34 16.58
CA GLY A 399 26.11 5.94 17.89
C GLY A 399 25.03 5.33 18.79
N ALA A 400 23.90 6.01 18.96
CA ALA A 400 22.78 5.53 19.78
C ALA A 400 22.22 4.20 19.27
N ILE A 401 22.01 4.08 17.95
CA ILE A 401 21.56 2.85 17.31
C ILE A 401 22.54 1.70 17.59
N ALA A 402 23.85 1.91 17.45
CA ALA A 402 24.85 0.88 17.70
C ALA A 402 24.86 0.44 19.17
N THR A 403 24.68 1.37 20.12
CA THR A 403 24.53 1.07 21.54
C THR A 403 23.28 0.23 21.79
N LEU A 404 22.12 0.64 21.26
CA LEU A 404 20.85 -0.07 21.44
C LEU A 404 20.90 -1.49 20.86
N GLN A 405 21.52 -1.69 19.69
CA GLN A 405 21.70 -3.01 19.11
C GLN A 405 22.61 -3.93 19.95
N ALA A 406 23.56 -3.36 20.71
CA ALA A 406 24.41 -4.12 21.62
C ALA A 406 23.72 -4.46 22.95
N GLU A 407 22.86 -3.56 23.45
CA GLU A 407 22.20 -3.68 24.75
C GLU A 407 20.84 -4.41 24.69
N HIS A 408 20.15 -4.34 23.56
CA HIS A 408 18.81 -4.89 23.36
C HIS A 408 18.77 -5.83 22.15
N PRO A 409 18.87 -7.16 22.35
CA PRO A 409 18.82 -8.14 21.25
C PRO A 409 17.55 -8.08 20.40
N ASP A 410 16.42 -7.65 21.00
CA ASP A 410 15.12 -7.53 20.34
C ASP A 410 14.92 -6.18 19.59
N PHE A 411 15.94 -5.30 19.60
CA PHE A 411 15.88 -4.03 18.89
C PHE A 411 16.27 -4.20 17.41
N HIS A 412 15.30 -4.03 16.51
CA HIS A 412 15.48 -4.20 15.07
C HIS A 412 15.11 -2.92 14.29
N LEU A 413 16.00 -2.47 13.40
CA LEU A 413 15.79 -1.28 12.55
C LEU A 413 15.01 -1.57 11.26
N GLN A 414 14.86 -2.85 10.92
CA GLN A 414 14.12 -3.30 9.76
C GLN A 414 12.63 -2.96 9.90
N GLY A 415 12.11 -2.96 11.13
CA GLY A 415 10.70 -2.70 11.43
C GLY A 415 9.87 -3.96 11.50
N HIS A 416 8.56 -3.78 11.41
CA HIS A 416 7.58 -4.86 11.58
C HIS A 416 6.73 -5.01 10.32
N SER A 417 6.33 -6.24 10.06
CA SER A 417 5.56 -6.70 8.92
C SER A 417 4.61 -7.83 9.33
N TRP A 418 3.54 -8.03 8.57
CA TRP A 418 2.66 -9.20 8.74
C TRP A 418 3.35 -10.53 8.38
N THR A 419 4.57 -10.45 7.85
CA THR A 419 5.48 -11.55 7.51
C THR A 419 6.73 -11.50 8.39
N ASP A 420 6.60 -11.09 9.66
CA ASP A 420 7.72 -11.03 10.62
C ASP A 420 8.48 -12.37 10.80
N TYR A 421 7.91 -13.49 10.33
CA TYR A 421 8.61 -14.78 10.28
C TYR A 421 9.61 -14.92 9.11
N ILE A 422 9.65 -13.97 8.16
CA ILE A 422 10.52 -13.99 6.99
C ILE A 422 11.67 -13.00 7.18
N ASN A 423 12.90 -13.47 6.94
CA ASN A 423 14.06 -12.59 6.90
C ASN A 423 14.28 -12.04 5.49
N TRP A 424 14.11 -10.73 5.34
CA TRP A 424 14.25 -10.02 4.06
C TRP A 424 15.69 -9.64 3.69
N GLU A 425 16.64 -9.82 4.63
CA GLU A 425 18.02 -9.37 4.48
C GLU A 425 19.05 -10.50 4.59
N HIS A 426 19.03 -11.23 5.71
CA HIS A 426 20.02 -12.25 6.01
C HIS A 426 19.93 -13.43 5.04
N GLY A 427 21.06 -13.76 4.40
CA GLY A 427 21.13 -14.84 3.42
C GLY A 427 20.73 -14.45 2.01
N TYR A 428 20.30 -13.20 1.77
CA TYR A 428 19.95 -12.68 0.43
C TYR A 428 20.92 -11.59 -0.05
N GLU A 429 22.16 -11.60 0.41
CA GLU A 429 23.18 -10.61 0.08
C GLU A 429 23.43 -10.53 -1.45
N ASN A 430 23.26 -11.65 -2.15
CA ASN A 430 23.33 -11.73 -3.62
C ASN A 430 22.28 -10.84 -4.31
N VAL A 431 21.04 -10.80 -3.79
CA VAL A 431 19.95 -9.98 -4.34
C VAL A 431 20.10 -8.52 -3.89
N LEU A 432 20.34 -8.30 -2.59
CA LEU A 432 20.44 -6.95 -2.03
C LEU A 432 21.60 -6.15 -2.63
N LYS A 433 22.76 -6.77 -2.79
CA LYS A 433 23.92 -6.13 -3.42
C LYS A 433 23.64 -5.77 -4.89
N ALA A 434 22.93 -6.64 -5.61
CA ALA A 434 22.51 -6.37 -6.98
C ALA A 434 21.54 -5.17 -7.04
N MET A 435 20.54 -5.14 -6.15
CA MET A 435 19.60 -4.01 -6.02
C MET A 435 20.32 -2.69 -5.74
N GLN A 436 21.21 -2.66 -4.75
CA GLN A 436 21.97 -1.45 -4.39
C GLN A 436 22.89 -0.99 -5.53
N THR A 437 23.57 -1.92 -6.20
CA THR A 437 24.49 -1.60 -7.30
C THR A 437 23.74 -1.03 -8.49
N LEU A 438 22.63 -1.66 -8.90
CA LEU A 438 21.82 -1.17 -10.00
C LEU A 438 21.19 0.18 -9.68
N SER A 439 20.67 0.36 -8.46
CA SER A 439 20.13 1.64 -7.99
C SER A 439 21.13 2.77 -8.10
N HIS A 440 22.34 2.58 -7.56
CA HIS A 440 23.39 3.58 -7.63
C HIS A 440 23.71 3.97 -9.08
N ARG A 441 23.85 2.98 -9.96
CA ARG A 441 24.16 3.19 -11.38
C ARG A 441 23.01 3.82 -12.15
N PHE A 442 21.77 3.42 -11.89
CA PHE A 442 20.57 4.00 -12.46
C PHE A 442 20.54 5.49 -12.17
N HIS A 443 20.58 5.89 -10.90
CA HIS A 443 20.57 7.30 -10.50
C HIS A 443 21.74 8.08 -11.09
N ALA A 444 22.95 7.53 -11.10
CA ALA A 444 24.11 8.17 -11.70
C ALA A 444 23.91 8.44 -13.21
N LYS A 445 23.42 7.44 -13.96
CA LYS A 445 23.18 7.56 -15.40
C LYS A 445 22.04 8.52 -15.73
N ILE A 446 20.94 8.46 -14.98
CA ILE A 446 19.82 9.39 -15.17
C ILE A 446 20.26 10.83 -14.87
N ASN A 447 21.00 11.07 -13.78
CA ASN A 447 21.52 12.41 -13.46
C ASN A 447 22.45 12.94 -14.56
N GLN A 448 23.35 12.10 -15.08
CA GLN A 448 24.21 12.47 -16.20
C GLN A 448 23.37 12.83 -17.44
N ALA A 449 22.38 12.01 -17.79
CA ALA A 449 21.56 12.20 -18.98
C ALA A 449 20.63 13.42 -18.91
N ARG A 450 20.11 13.76 -17.71
CA ARG A 450 19.25 14.93 -17.48
C ARG A 450 19.98 16.26 -17.67
N SER A 451 21.30 16.29 -17.51
CA SER A 451 22.08 17.52 -17.73
C SER A 451 22.18 17.92 -19.21
N LYS A 452 21.83 17.02 -20.13
CA LYS A 452 21.82 17.28 -21.58
C LYS A 452 20.45 17.85 -21.98
N HIS A 453 20.45 18.99 -22.67
CA HIS A 453 19.21 19.53 -23.25
C HIS A 453 18.74 18.64 -24.40
N GLN A 454 17.50 18.17 -24.34
CA GLN A 454 16.89 17.27 -25.31
C GLN A 454 15.48 17.77 -25.64
N SER A 455 15.03 17.56 -26.88
CA SER A 455 13.70 17.98 -27.33
C SER A 455 12.56 17.19 -26.67
N ILE A 456 12.82 15.92 -26.32
CA ILE A 456 11.89 15.05 -25.61
C ILE A 456 12.43 14.84 -24.19
N PRO A 457 11.63 15.08 -23.12
CA PRO A 457 12.03 14.79 -21.75
C PRO A 457 12.53 13.36 -21.58
N LEU A 458 13.61 13.16 -20.81
CA LEU A 458 14.21 11.83 -20.63
C LEU A 458 13.18 10.81 -20.12
N THR A 459 12.29 11.21 -19.23
CA THR A 459 11.27 10.33 -18.62
C THR A 459 10.24 9.81 -19.63
N GLN A 460 10.09 10.46 -20.79
CA GLN A 460 9.20 10.01 -21.87
C GLN A 460 9.89 9.06 -22.85
N GLN A 461 11.23 8.95 -22.80
CA GLN A 461 12.00 8.14 -23.75
C GLN A 461 11.94 6.65 -23.41
N TYR A 462 11.90 5.81 -24.45
CA TYR A 462 11.94 4.34 -24.31
C TYR A 462 13.08 3.86 -23.41
N ARG A 463 14.31 4.35 -23.62
CA ARG A 463 15.49 3.94 -22.82
C ARG A 463 15.33 4.17 -21.31
N TYR A 464 14.64 5.26 -20.92
CA TYR A 464 14.37 5.55 -19.52
C TYR A 464 13.34 4.58 -18.96
N ARG A 465 12.21 4.42 -19.66
CA ARG A 465 11.14 3.48 -19.26
C ARG A 465 11.65 2.06 -19.16
N ASN A 466 12.49 1.62 -20.10
CA ASN A 466 13.09 0.29 -20.11
C ASN A 466 14.04 0.08 -18.92
N ALA A 467 14.91 1.06 -18.65
CA ALA A 467 15.80 1.01 -17.48
C ALA A 467 15.02 1.04 -16.16
N LEU A 468 14.00 1.91 -16.07
CA LEU A 468 13.14 2.03 -14.91
C LEU A 468 12.40 0.72 -14.64
N LEU A 469 11.82 0.10 -15.68
CA LEU A 469 11.12 -1.18 -15.54
C LEU A 469 12.02 -2.26 -14.91
N HIS A 470 13.22 -2.48 -15.46
CA HIS A 470 14.14 -3.48 -14.93
C HIS A 470 14.63 -3.15 -13.52
N HIS A 471 14.83 -1.86 -13.24
CA HIS A 471 15.19 -1.36 -11.91
C HIS A 471 14.09 -1.65 -10.88
N LEU A 472 12.83 -1.36 -11.19
CA LEU A 472 11.70 -1.64 -10.30
C LEU A 472 11.43 -3.14 -10.14
N LEU A 473 11.54 -3.93 -11.22
CA LEU A 473 11.33 -5.38 -11.18
C LEU A 473 12.34 -6.10 -10.29
N LEU A 474 13.61 -5.70 -10.34
CA LEU A 474 14.66 -6.28 -9.49
C LEU A 474 14.35 -6.15 -7.98
N GLN A 475 13.60 -5.11 -7.59
CA GLN A 475 13.38 -4.76 -6.19
C GLN A 475 12.16 -5.46 -5.55
N THR A 476 11.41 -6.27 -6.31
CA THR A 476 10.26 -7.01 -5.78
C THR A 476 10.61 -7.83 -4.53
N SER A 477 9.69 -7.88 -3.58
CA SER A 477 9.83 -8.72 -2.38
C SER A 477 9.86 -10.20 -2.74
N CYS A 478 9.16 -10.62 -3.80
CA CYS A 478 8.99 -12.04 -4.14
C CYS A 478 10.29 -12.82 -4.35
N PHE A 479 11.36 -12.17 -4.82
CA PHE A 479 12.66 -12.83 -5.00
C PHE A 479 13.35 -13.24 -3.70
N ARG A 480 12.84 -12.78 -2.56
CA ARG A 480 13.30 -13.12 -1.21
C ARG A 480 12.24 -13.85 -0.39
N TYR A 481 10.96 -13.65 -0.74
CA TYR A 481 9.84 -14.34 -0.10
C TYR A 481 9.84 -15.86 -0.39
N TRP A 482 10.02 -16.26 -1.65
CA TRP A 482 9.88 -17.65 -2.08
C TRP A 482 11.13 -18.53 -1.88
N GLY A 483 12.18 -17.99 -1.26
CA GLY A 483 13.41 -18.73 -1.02
C GLY A 483 14.51 -18.52 -2.06
N GLN A 484 15.67 -19.11 -1.77
CA GLN A 484 16.82 -19.19 -2.66
C GLN A 484 16.57 -20.09 -3.88
N GLY A 485 17.44 -19.97 -4.90
CA GLY A 485 17.40 -20.77 -6.12
C GLY A 485 16.77 -19.99 -7.27
N THR A 486 15.79 -20.60 -7.95
CA THR A 486 15.18 -20.04 -9.17
C THR A 486 14.74 -18.58 -9.02
N TRP A 487 14.12 -18.22 -7.89
CA TRP A 487 13.67 -16.85 -7.63
C TRP A 487 14.82 -15.85 -7.48
N THR A 488 15.92 -16.25 -6.84
CA THR A 488 17.12 -15.41 -6.77
C THR A 488 17.88 -15.35 -8.09
N ASP A 489 17.80 -16.40 -8.92
CA ASP A 489 18.36 -16.40 -10.28
C ASP A 489 17.60 -15.43 -11.19
N TYR A 490 16.27 -15.36 -11.06
CA TYR A 490 15.46 -14.33 -11.73
C TYR A 490 15.90 -12.91 -11.35
N ALA A 491 16.21 -12.65 -10.08
CA ALA A 491 16.76 -11.37 -9.66
C ALA A 491 18.12 -11.10 -10.32
N GLN A 492 19.03 -12.08 -10.39
CA GLN A 492 20.32 -11.91 -11.06
C GLN A 492 20.17 -11.63 -12.56
N GLU A 493 19.21 -12.27 -13.23
CA GLU A 493 18.95 -12.03 -14.64
C GLU A 493 18.38 -10.62 -14.90
N LEU A 494 17.45 -10.15 -14.06
CA LEU A 494 16.93 -8.77 -14.12
C LEU A 494 18.04 -7.74 -13.86
N TYR A 495 18.92 -8.01 -12.89
CA TYR A 495 20.10 -7.19 -12.64
C TYR A 495 21.01 -7.13 -13.87
N ARG A 496 21.34 -8.27 -14.47
CA ARG A 496 22.20 -8.34 -15.67
C ARG A 496 21.59 -7.55 -16.84
N ARG A 497 20.28 -7.64 -17.07
CA ARG A 497 19.57 -6.89 -18.11
C ARG A 497 19.54 -5.39 -17.83
N GLY A 498 19.22 -4.99 -16.60
CA GLY A 498 19.23 -3.58 -16.18
C GLY A 498 20.62 -2.94 -16.37
N GLU A 499 21.67 -3.65 -15.97
CA GLU A 499 23.06 -3.22 -16.18
C GLU A 499 23.42 -3.06 -17.66
N ALA A 500 22.97 -4.00 -18.51
CA ALA A 500 23.17 -3.89 -19.95
C ALA A 500 22.48 -2.65 -20.52
N ILE A 501 21.20 -2.42 -20.18
CA ILE A 501 20.44 -1.25 -20.62
C ILE A 501 21.16 0.04 -20.23
N LEU A 502 21.56 0.19 -18.96
CA LEU A 502 22.29 1.37 -18.49
C LEU A 502 23.65 1.56 -19.18
N ARG A 503 24.29 0.48 -19.64
CA ARG A 503 25.59 0.53 -20.33
C ARG A 503 25.48 0.84 -21.83
N TYR A 504 24.45 0.34 -22.50
CA TYR A 504 24.33 0.42 -23.96
C TYR A 504 23.40 1.54 -24.41
N ASP A 505 22.32 1.82 -23.68
CA ASP A 505 21.28 2.77 -24.11
C ASP A 505 21.50 4.20 -23.58
N PHE A 506 22.40 4.33 -22.59
CA PHE A 506 22.85 5.61 -22.00
C PHE A 506 24.31 5.91 -22.33
N ARG A 507 24.76 5.48 -23.52
CA ARG A 507 26.03 5.92 -24.09
C ARG A 507 25.93 7.38 -24.52
N ASP A 508 27.05 8.09 -24.39
CA ASP A 508 27.13 9.51 -24.69
C ASP A 508 26.98 9.81 -26.18
#